data_AF-A0A0C9YG19-F1
#
_entry.id   AF-A0A0C9YG19-F1
#
_cell.length_a   1.000
_cell.length_b   1.000
_cell.length_c   1.000
_cell.angle_alpha   90.00
_cell.angle_beta   90.00
_cell.angle_gamma   90.00
#
_symmetry.space_group_name_H-M   'P 1'
#
loop_
_entity.id
_entity.type
_entity.pdbx_description
1 polymer ?
#
loop_
_entity_poly.entity_id
_entity_poly.type
_entity_poly.pdbx_seq_one_letter_code
_entity_poly.pdbx_strand_id
1 'polypeptide(L)'
;MYVPMHKIPNLALGKVANRSVIRVFFPRLYHRFDSPQIPQLDLELIYNRCLRPIVQRLMPNQATHWPPSYNTILQTSRDQRGRFHFGSFDIPAYLLPRFSELYLQSVQQLRPYFRDAYFAHELRGWKAATVHNLEEDADGGNHHRDNQPYERVNALDDLTGVLHMPSINPDQWLIDVGLEFGNPGHVVTWRRYGHPAIGRHLLPDHNDPAAAMERSRQYYVDYHMHLKDIAGFRWTPGRHSDVIKYVQAYTTEKAISYQLHDGIFRPRKPSELLSDRLTERLLDDLDKQAGILFTCTGNGDMWGGEPQDGCARLEVRVPLNHAQDILTQIPRRLINDTMVQIPSRNWW
;
A
#
# COMPACT_ATOMS: atom_id res chain seq x y z
N MET A 1 -7.07 14.74 21.65
CA MET A 1 -6.05 13.67 21.60
C MET A 1 -6.23 12.94 20.28
N TYR A 2 -5.18 12.81 19.45
CA TYR A 2 -5.23 12.03 18.22
C TYR A 2 -4.85 10.58 18.51
N VAL A 3 -5.69 9.62 18.10
CA VAL A 3 -5.41 8.19 18.25
C VAL A 3 -5.14 7.60 16.86
N PRO A 4 -3.98 6.96 16.62
CA PRO A 4 -3.73 6.28 15.36
C PRO A 4 -4.78 5.19 15.11
N MET A 5 -5.41 5.19 13.93
CA MET A 5 -6.54 4.32 13.61
C MET A 5 -6.21 2.83 13.85
N HIS A 6 -5.00 2.39 13.51
CA HIS A 6 -4.56 0.99 13.72
C HIS A 6 -4.53 0.54 15.18
N LYS A 7 -4.57 1.46 16.14
CA LYS A 7 -4.63 1.15 17.58
C LYS A 7 -6.05 1.07 18.12
N ILE A 8 -7.04 1.56 17.37
CA ILE A 8 -8.44 1.52 17.78
C ILE A 8 -8.98 0.10 17.50
N PRO A 9 -9.55 -0.58 18.51
CA PRO A 9 -10.17 -1.89 18.32
C PRO A 9 -11.21 -1.87 17.21
N ASN A 10 -11.16 -2.87 16.34
CA ASN A 10 -12.03 -2.96 15.18
C ASN A 10 -12.25 -4.42 14.75
N LEU A 11 -13.31 -4.65 13.98
CA LEU A 11 -13.56 -5.91 13.28
C LEU A 11 -13.74 -5.66 11.79
N ALA A 12 -13.38 -6.65 10.98
CA ALA A 12 -13.74 -6.68 9.57
C ALA A 12 -15.19 -7.17 9.45
N LEU A 13 -16.07 -6.33 8.91
CA LEU A 13 -17.48 -6.64 8.72
C LEU A 13 -17.73 -7.34 7.39
N GLY A 14 -17.02 -6.92 6.34
CA GLY A 14 -17.18 -7.46 5.01
C GLY A 14 -16.10 -6.97 4.05
N LYS A 15 -16.14 -7.48 2.83
CA LYS A 15 -15.28 -7.07 1.73
C LYS A 15 -16.11 -6.41 0.64
N VAL A 16 -15.52 -5.46 -0.06
CA VAL A 16 -16.07 -4.88 -1.29
C VAL A 16 -15.02 -5.07 -2.38
N ALA A 17 -15.40 -5.74 -3.47
CA ALA A 17 -14.46 -6.11 -4.53
C ALA A 17 -13.21 -6.87 -4.00
N ASN A 18 -12.12 -6.88 -4.76
CA ASN A 18 -10.95 -7.72 -4.49
C ASN A 18 -9.97 -7.15 -3.44
N ARG A 19 -10.08 -5.86 -3.09
CA ARG A 19 -9.03 -5.11 -2.37
C ARG A 19 -9.54 -4.14 -1.30
N SER A 20 -10.82 -4.22 -0.95
CA SER A 20 -11.44 -3.38 0.08
C SER A 20 -12.05 -4.21 1.20
N VAL A 21 -11.79 -3.80 2.43
CA VAL A 21 -12.40 -4.35 3.65
C VAL A 21 -13.14 -3.24 4.35
N ILE A 22 -14.42 -3.47 4.66
CA ILE A 22 -15.19 -2.58 5.54
C ILE A 22 -14.92 -2.99 6.97
N ARG A 23 -14.35 -2.07 7.76
CA ARG A 23 -14.09 -2.24 9.18
C ARG A 23 -15.13 -1.48 10.00
N VAL A 24 -15.47 -2.02 11.16
CA VAL A 24 -16.22 -1.31 12.20
C VAL A 24 -15.25 -1.03 13.34
N PHE A 25 -15.04 0.24 13.62
CA PHE A 25 -14.18 0.73 14.69
C PHE A 25 -14.98 0.99 15.97
N PHE A 26 -14.36 0.73 17.12
CA PHE A 26 -14.96 0.91 18.45
C PHE A 26 -14.07 1.82 19.32
N PRO A 27 -14.19 3.14 19.21
CA PRO A 27 -13.30 4.10 19.86
C PRO A 27 -13.24 3.94 21.39
N ARG A 28 -14.38 3.64 22.02
CA ARG A 28 -14.49 3.48 23.48
C ARG A 28 -13.89 2.17 24.02
N LEU A 29 -13.41 1.29 23.15
CA LEU A 29 -12.62 0.11 23.51
C LEU A 29 -11.11 0.40 23.57
N TYR A 30 -10.65 1.55 23.06
CA TYR A 30 -9.24 1.93 23.11
C TYR A 30 -8.73 1.98 24.56
N HIS A 31 -7.62 1.28 24.84
CA HIS A 31 -7.04 1.08 26.18
C HIS A 31 -7.94 0.42 27.23
N ARG A 32 -9.08 -0.15 26.83
CA ARG A 32 -9.94 -0.90 27.76
C ARG A 32 -9.35 -2.27 28.11
N PHE A 33 -8.63 -2.86 27.16
CA PHE A 33 -7.98 -4.15 27.28
C PHE A 33 -6.51 -4.03 26.88
N ASP A 34 -5.68 -4.97 27.33
CA ASP A 34 -4.25 -5.03 26.98
C ASP A 34 -4.03 -5.26 25.48
N SER A 35 -5.02 -5.85 24.80
CA SER A 35 -5.01 -6.13 23.38
C SER A 35 -6.04 -5.26 22.64
N PRO A 36 -5.71 -4.75 21.43
CA PRO A 36 -6.68 -4.07 20.57
C PRO A 36 -7.69 -5.04 19.93
N GLN A 37 -7.57 -6.34 20.18
CA GLN A 37 -8.53 -7.33 19.71
C GLN A 37 -9.85 -7.25 20.49
N ILE A 38 -10.96 -7.31 19.76
CA ILE A 38 -12.29 -7.39 20.38
C ILE A 38 -12.43 -8.79 21.02
N PRO A 39 -12.83 -8.89 22.30
CA PRO A 39 -13.03 -10.17 22.95
C PRO A 39 -14.01 -11.08 22.20
N GLN A 40 -13.78 -12.38 22.23
CA GLN A 40 -14.64 -13.34 21.53
C GLN A 40 -16.10 -13.27 21.99
N LEU A 41 -16.34 -13.05 23.28
CA LEU A 41 -17.68 -12.87 23.85
C LEU A 41 -18.42 -11.65 23.26
N ASP A 42 -17.66 -10.58 22.97
CA ASP A 42 -18.19 -9.37 22.35
C ASP A 42 -18.49 -9.59 20.87
N LEU A 43 -17.63 -10.33 20.15
CA LEU A 43 -17.91 -10.73 18.76
C LEU A 43 -19.15 -11.62 18.65
N GLU A 44 -19.31 -12.56 19.57
CA GLU A 44 -20.51 -13.40 19.67
C GLU A 44 -21.77 -12.54 19.88
N LEU A 45 -21.71 -11.58 20.81
CA LEU A 45 -22.82 -10.68 21.09
C LEU A 45 -23.18 -9.84 19.86
N ILE A 46 -22.20 -9.26 19.18
CA ILE A 46 -22.40 -8.46 17.96
C ILE A 46 -23.07 -9.31 16.88
N TYR A 47 -22.61 -10.55 16.65
CA TYR A 47 -23.20 -11.41 15.64
C TYR A 47 -24.65 -11.80 16.00
N ASN A 48 -24.84 -12.40 17.18
CA ASN A 48 -26.11 -13.02 17.58
C ASN A 48 -27.21 -11.97 17.85
N ARG A 49 -26.87 -10.81 18.39
CA ARG A 49 -27.85 -9.80 18.84
C ARG A 49 -27.95 -8.57 17.95
N CYS A 50 -27.02 -8.37 17.01
CA CYS A 50 -27.07 -7.24 16.08
C CYS A 50 -27.07 -7.71 14.62
N LEU A 51 -25.98 -8.30 14.13
CA LEU A 51 -25.83 -8.60 12.71
C LEU A 51 -26.91 -9.55 12.19
N ARG A 52 -27.10 -10.68 12.88
CA ARG A 52 -28.04 -11.73 12.46
C ARG A 52 -29.50 -11.25 12.46
N PRO A 53 -30.02 -10.58 13.51
CA PRO A 53 -31.37 -10.00 13.51
C PRO A 53 -31.60 -8.97 12.40
N ILE A 54 -30.60 -8.12 12.10
CA ILE A 54 -30.72 -7.12 11.03
C ILE A 54 -30.85 -7.80 9.67
N VAL A 55 -30.04 -8.84 9.42
CA VAL A 55 -30.11 -9.65 8.20
C VAL A 55 -31.48 -10.33 8.08
N GLN A 56 -32.00 -10.93 9.15
CA GLN A 56 -33.35 -11.53 9.15
C GLN A 56 -34.44 -10.51 8.82
N ARG A 57 -34.29 -9.27 9.32
CA ARG A 57 -35.25 -8.19 9.09
C ARG A 57 -35.20 -7.64 7.67
N LEU A 58 -34.00 -7.46 7.10
CA LEU A 58 -33.83 -6.79 5.80
C LEU A 58 -33.85 -7.77 4.61
N MET A 59 -33.46 -9.02 4.83
CA MET A 59 -33.28 -10.01 3.77
C MET A 59 -33.70 -11.41 4.25
N PRO A 60 -34.98 -11.63 4.61
CA PRO A 60 -35.44 -12.85 5.29
C PRO A 60 -35.16 -14.14 4.50
N ASN A 61 -35.18 -14.10 3.18
CA ASN A 61 -34.89 -15.27 2.35
C ASN A 61 -33.39 -15.59 2.38
N GLN A 62 -32.52 -14.61 2.14
CA GLN A 62 -31.06 -14.77 2.19
C GLN A 62 -30.59 -15.14 3.59
N ALA A 63 -31.28 -14.63 4.61
CA ALA A 63 -31.03 -14.94 6.01
C ALA A 63 -31.09 -16.45 6.29
N THR A 64 -31.77 -17.27 5.49
CA THR A 64 -31.79 -18.73 5.68
C THR A 64 -30.43 -19.40 5.43
N HIS A 65 -29.57 -18.78 4.61
CA HIS A 65 -28.21 -19.28 4.33
C HIS A 65 -27.18 -18.85 5.38
N TRP A 66 -27.53 -17.86 6.22
CA TRP A 66 -26.63 -17.36 7.25
C TRP A 66 -26.62 -18.31 8.46
N PRO A 67 -25.46 -18.57 9.07
CA PRO A 67 -25.37 -19.39 10.27
C PRO A 67 -26.32 -18.90 11.39
N PRO A 68 -26.92 -19.81 12.17
CA PRO A 68 -27.87 -19.43 13.21
C PRO A 68 -27.20 -18.76 14.42
N SER A 69 -25.90 -18.99 14.63
CA SER A 69 -25.15 -18.39 15.74
C SER A 69 -23.66 -18.22 15.43
N TYR A 70 -22.99 -17.37 16.20
CA TYR A 70 -21.54 -17.20 16.13
C TYR A 70 -20.77 -18.51 16.42
N ASN A 71 -21.24 -19.29 17.38
CA ASN A 71 -20.62 -20.59 17.68
C ASN A 71 -20.73 -21.55 16.48
N THR A 72 -21.88 -21.55 15.79
CA THR A 72 -22.04 -22.32 14.56
C THR A 72 -21.04 -21.88 13.49
N ILE A 73 -20.81 -20.57 13.31
CA ILE A 73 -19.76 -20.07 12.40
C ILE A 73 -18.41 -20.67 12.75
N LEU A 74 -18.00 -20.60 14.02
CA LEU A 74 -16.69 -21.09 14.43
C LEU A 74 -16.52 -22.59 14.20
N GLN A 75 -17.59 -23.38 14.39
CA GLN A 75 -17.57 -24.82 14.15
C GLN A 75 -17.53 -25.15 12.66
N THR A 76 -18.37 -24.51 11.84
CA THR A 76 -18.44 -24.79 10.39
C THR A 76 -17.27 -24.19 9.61
N SER A 77 -16.58 -23.19 10.16
CA SER A 77 -15.44 -22.55 9.52
C SER A 77 -14.13 -23.28 9.80
N ARG A 78 -14.10 -24.43 10.48
CA ARG A 78 -12.84 -25.15 10.75
C ARG A 78 -12.73 -26.41 9.89
N ASP A 79 -11.57 -26.63 9.29
CA ASP A 79 -11.25 -27.91 8.65
C ASP A 79 -10.82 -28.98 9.68
N GLN A 80 -10.56 -30.19 9.19
CA GLN A 80 -10.11 -31.32 10.01
C GLN A 80 -8.77 -31.07 10.73
N ARG A 81 -7.99 -30.07 10.29
CA ARG A 81 -6.72 -29.66 10.90
C ARG A 81 -6.88 -28.43 11.80
N GLY A 82 -8.12 -27.99 12.04
CA GLY A 82 -8.46 -26.81 12.84
C GLY A 82 -8.15 -25.48 12.16
N ARG A 83 -7.82 -25.46 10.87
CA ARG A 83 -7.61 -24.20 10.13
C ARG A 83 -8.94 -23.57 9.79
N PHE A 84 -8.99 -22.24 9.88
CA PHE A 84 -10.19 -21.48 9.56
C PHE A 84 -10.35 -21.24 8.06
N HIS A 85 -11.54 -21.54 7.56
CA HIS A 85 -12.05 -21.25 6.22
C HIS A 85 -13.36 -20.47 6.38
N PHE A 86 -13.31 -19.16 6.18
CA PHE A 86 -14.48 -18.30 6.34
C PHE A 86 -15.19 -18.14 4.99
N GLY A 87 -16.48 -18.49 4.95
CA GLY A 87 -17.36 -18.15 3.85
C GLY A 87 -17.78 -16.67 3.89
N SER A 88 -18.24 -16.14 2.76
CA SER A 88 -18.82 -14.80 2.64
C SER A 88 -20.30 -14.91 2.28
N PHE A 89 -21.10 -13.96 2.79
CA PHE A 89 -22.50 -13.81 2.45
C PHE A 89 -22.76 -12.38 2.01
N ASP A 90 -23.46 -12.22 0.90
CA ASP A 90 -23.65 -10.91 0.30
C ASP A 90 -24.77 -10.11 0.98
N ILE A 91 -24.54 -8.81 1.08
CA ILE A 91 -25.56 -7.81 1.41
C ILE A 91 -25.83 -7.01 0.14
N PRO A 92 -27.05 -7.04 -0.42
CA PRO A 92 -27.38 -6.29 -1.62
C PRO A 92 -27.11 -4.79 -1.45
N ALA A 93 -26.51 -4.18 -2.48
CA ALA A 93 -26.05 -2.78 -2.43
C ALA A 93 -27.17 -1.80 -2.04
N TYR A 94 -28.38 -1.99 -2.58
CA TYR A 94 -29.53 -1.13 -2.30
C TYR A 94 -30.00 -1.18 -0.82
N LEU A 95 -29.61 -2.20 -0.05
CA LEU A 95 -29.91 -2.31 1.38
C LEU A 95 -28.84 -1.68 2.27
N LEU A 96 -27.65 -1.38 1.74
CA LEU A 96 -26.52 -0.89 2.54
C LEU A 96 -26.83 0.37 3.36
N PRO A 97 -27.54 1.40 2.84
CA PRO A 97 -27.87 2.59 3.63
C PRO A 97 -28.73 2.26 4.86
N ARG A 98 -29.72 1.39 4.70
CA ARG A 98 -30.60 1.00 5.80
C ARG A 98 -29.91 0.02 6.76
N PHE A 99 -29.10 -0.88 6.23
CA PHE A 99 -28.31 -1.82 7.00
C PHE A 99 -27.31 -1.10 7.90
N SER A 100 -26.55 -0.13 7.37
CA SER A 100 -25.50 0.58 8.10
C SER A 100 -26.05 1.38 9.28
N GLU A 101 -27.18 2.07 9.08
CA GLU A 101 -27.90 2.80 10.13
C GLU A 101 -28.36 1.85 11.25
N LEU A 102 -29.09 0.78 10.90
CA LEU A 102 -29.59 -0.18 11.88
C LEU A 102 -28.46 -0.90 12.62
N TYR A 103 -27.36 -1.19 11.93
CA TYR A 103 -26.19 -1.84 12.50
C TYR A 103 -25.55 -0.98 13.57
N LEU A 104 -25.20 0.28 13.28
CA LEU A 104 -24.61 1.17 14.27
C LEU A 104 -25.58 1.45 15.43
N GLN A 105 -26.88 1.63 15.14
CA GLN A 105 -27.92 1.81 16.17
C GLN A 105 -28.07 0.61 17.11
N SER A 106 -27.97 -0.61 16.57
CA SER A 106 -28.09 -1.83 17.37
C SER A 106 -26.82 -2.11 18.16
N VAL A 107 -25.64 -1.95 17.55
CA VAL A 107 -24.33 -2.15 18.19
C VAL A 107 -24.17 -1.28 19.43
N GLN A 108 -24.50 0.02 19.35
CA GLN A 108 -24.34 0.95 20.48
C GLN A 108 -25.25 0.62 21.69
N GLN A 109 -26.30 -0.17 21.49
CA GLN A 109 -27.22 -0.61 22.55
C GLN A 109 -26.76 -1.88 23.27
N LEU A 110 -25.85 -2.67 22.67
CA LEU A 110 -25.41 -3.94 23.25
C LEU A 110 -24.55 -3.73 24.50
N ARG A 111 -23.62 -2.76 24.47
CA ARG A 111 -22.72 -2.42 25.58
C ARG A 111 -22.36 -0.93 25.57
N PRO A 112 -22.12 -0.29 26.73
CA PRO A 112 -21.76 1.13 26.80
C PRO A 112 -20.50 1.51 26.00
N TYR A 113 -19.55 0.58 25.87
CA TYR A 113 -18.28 0.78 25.16
C TYR A 113 -18.36 0.51 23.65
N PHE A 114 -19.53 0.19 23.11
CA PHE A 114 -19.76 0.13 21.67
C PHE A 114 -20.38 1.41 21.11
N ARG A 115 -20.68 2.40 21.96
CA ARG A 115 -21.12 3.72 21.50
C ARG A 115 -20.03 4.38 20.67
N ASP A 116 -20.48 5.23 19.74
CA ASP A 116 -19.63 5.95 18.76
C ASP A 116 -18.86 5.01 17.81
N ALA A 117 -19.35 3.79 17.62
CA ALA A 117 -18.83 2.92 16.58
C ALA A 117 -19.07 3.54 15.19
N TYR A 118 -18.12 3.34 14.28
CA TYR A 118 -18.21 3.88 12.91
C TYR A 118 -17.59 2.93 11.89
N PHE A 119 -17.99 3.09 10.63
CA PHE A 119 -17.42 2.34 9.50
C PHE A 119 -16.17 3.00 8.95
N ALA A 120 -15.22 2.20 8.49
CA ALA A 120 -14.08 2.69 7.73
C ALA A 120 -13.78 1.74 6.56
N HIS A 121 -13.22 2.30 5.49
CA HIS A 121 -12.73 1.56 4.34
C HIS A 121 -11.23 1.29 4.54
N GLU A 122 -10.83 0.02 4.51
CA GLU A 122 -9.44 -0.38 4.42
C GLU A 122 -9.16 -0.90 3.01
N LEU A 123 -8.33 -0.16 2.28
CA LEU A 123 -7.85 -0.50 0.95
C LEU A 123 -6.44 -1.11 1.05
N ARG A 124 -6.24 -2.33 0.58
CA ARG A 124 -4.91 -3.01 0.58
C ARG A 124 -4.56 -3.57 -0.78
N GLY A 125 -3.27 -3.56 -1.11
CA GLY A 125 -2.76 -4.13 -2.36
C GLY A 125 -3.04 -3.29 -3.60
N TRP A 126 -3.26 -1.97 -3.43
CA TRP A 126 -3.49 -1.04 -4.53
C TRP A 126 -2.21 -0.50 -5.18
N LYS A 127 -1.03 -0.91 -4.69
CA LYS A 127 0.23 -0.48 -5.28
C LYS A 127 0.33 -0.98 -6.73
N ALA A 128 0.58 -0.06 -7.65
CA ALA A 128 0.62 -0.32 -9.10
C ALA A 128 -0.66 -0.95 -9.66
N ALA A 129 -1.80 -0.75 -8.99
CA ALA A 129 -3.09 -1.25 -9.45
C ALA A 129 -3.64 -0.47 -10.64
N THR A 130 -3.27 0.80 -10.74
CA THR A 130 -3.68 1.71 -11.80
C THR A 130 -2.43 2.35 -12.40
N VAL A 131 -2.42 2.53 -13.72
CA VAL A 131 -1.29 3.02 -14.52
C VAL A 131 -1.85 4.00 -15.55
N HIS A 132 -1.07 5.02 -15.88
CA HIS A 132 -1.35 5.97 -16.94
C HIS A 132 -0.05 6.28 -17.68
N ASN A 133 -0.12 6.57 -18.98
CA ASN A 133 1.05 6.92 -19.76
C ASN A 133 1.22 8.45 -19.81
N LEU A 134 2.47 8.91 -19.68
CA LEU A 134 2.83 10.32 -19.84
C LEU A 134 3.29 10.66 -21.26
N GLU A 135 3.76 9.68 -22.04
CA GLU A 135 4.22 9.92 -23.41
C GLU A 135 3.04 9.84 -24.38
N GLU A 136 3.01 10.73 -25.38
CA GLU A 136 2.25 10.49 -26.61
C GLU A 136 2.87 9.24 -27.25
N ASP A 137 2.06 8.29 -27.70
CA ASP A 137 2.57 7.12 -28.42
C ASP A 137 3.61 7.56 -29.45
N ALA A 138 4.88 7.17 -29.23
CA ALA A 138 5.98 7.49 -30.11
C ALA A 138 5.81 6.82 -31.50
N ASP A 139 4.98 5.79 -31.55
CA ASP A 139 4.42 5.23 -32.76
C ASP A 139 3.15 6.01 -33.10
N GLY A 140 3.17 6.82 -34.16
CA GLY A 140 2.08 7.69 -34.61
C GLY A 140 0.76 6.99 -35.02
N GLY A 141 0.32 6.00 -34.27
CA GLY A 141 -1.05 5.50 -34.26
C GLY A 141 -1.98 6.57 -33.69
N ASN A 142 -3.20 6.61 -34.22
CA ASN A 142 -4.28 7.54 -33.86
C ASN A 142 -4.79 7.38 -32.41
N HIS A 143 -3.92 7.34 -31.41
CA HIS A 143 -4.31 7.56 -30.02
C HIS A 143 -4.17 9.05 -29.75
N HIS A 144 -5.34 9.69 -29.85
CA HIS A 144 -5.53 11.12 -29.76
C HIS A 144 -4.78 11.72 -28.56
N ARG A 145 -3.99 12.77 -28.82
CA ARG A 145 -3.43 13.71 -27.81
C ARG A 145 -4.42 14.11 -26.71
N ASP A 146 -5.71 14.02 -27.00
CA ASP A 146 -6.82 14.39 -26.11
C ASP A 146 -7.11 13.34 -25.00
N ASN A 147 -6.51 12.15 -25.03
CA ASN A 147 -6.82 11.06 -24.09
C ASN A 147 -5.89 10.94 -22.86
N GLN A 148 -4.75 11.64 -22.80
CA GLN A 148 -3.85 11.56 -21.63
C GLN A 148 -4.47 12.07 -20.32
N PRO A 149 -5.23 13.19 -20.31
CA PRO A 149 -6.00 13.57 -19.13
C PRO A 149 -7.01 12.48 -18.73
N TYR A 150 -7.57 11.77 -19.72
CA TYR A 150 -8.57 10.73 -19.50
C TYR A 150 -7.97 9.48 -18.82
N GLU A 151 -6.76 9.05 -19.17
CA GLU A 151 -6.12 7.91 -18.49
C GLU A 151 -5.83 8.18 -17.01
N ARG A 152 -5.38 9.39 -16.67
CA ARG A 152 -5.13 9.78 -15.27
C ARG A 152 -6.43 9.86 -14.47
N VAL A 153 -7.48 10.42 -15.06
CA VAL A 153 -8.82 10.47 -14.46
C VAL A 153 -9.32 9.05 -14.21
N ASN A 154 -9.28 8.17 -15.22
CA ASN A 154 -9.72 6.78 -15.08
C ASN A 154 -8.91 6.03 -14.03
N ALA A 155 -7.59 6.20 -13.98
CA ALA A 155 -6.74 5.56 -12.98
C ALA A 155 -7.05 6.02 -11.55
N LEU A 156 -7.50 7.27 -11.38
CA LEU A 156 -7.95 7.77 -10.08
C LEU A 156 -9.37 7.29 -9.76
N ASP A 157 -10.27 7.26 -10.74
CA ASP A 157 -11.63 6.76 -10.61
C ASP A 157 -11.66 5.27 -10.28
N ASP A 158 -10.77 4.47 -10.86
CA ASP A 158 -10.61 3.05 -10.53
C ASP A 158 -10.17 2.85 -9.07
N LEU A 159 -9.26 3.71 -8.58
CA LEU A 159 -8.81 3.68 -7.19
C LEU A 159 -9.91 4.12 -6.22
N THR A 160 -10.68 5.14 -6.60
CA THR A 160 -11.64 5.82 -5.73
C THR A 160 -13.09 5.33 -5.89
N GLY A 161 -13.40 4.53 -6.91
CA GLY A 161 -14.76 4.08 -7.23
C GLY A 161 -15.41 3.20 -6.17
N VAL A 162 -14.61 2.62 -5.25
CA VAL A 162 -15.10 1.87 -4.08
C VAL A 162 -15.36 2.75 -2.86
N LEU A 163 -15.09 4.06 -2.96
CA LEU A 163 -15.24 5.03 -1.89
C LEU A 163 -16.50 5.87 -2.12
N HIS A 164 -17.15 6.24 -1.02
CA HIS A 164 -18.22 7.24 -1.07
C HIS A 164 -17.60 8.65 -1.05
N MET A 165 -17.19 9.12 -2.23
CA MET A 165 -16.48 10.39 -2.41
C MET A 165 -17.18 11.61 -1.77
N PRO A 166 -18.52 11.76 -1.77
CA PRO A 166 -19.18 12.88 -1.09
C PRO A 166 -18.96 12.93 0.43
N SER A 167 -18.54 11.83 1.07
CA SER A 167 -18.20 11.78 2.50
C SER A 167 -16.70 11.97 2.77
N ILE A 168 -15.89 12.15 1.73
CA ILE A 168 -14.45 12.32 1.83
C ILE A 168 -14.13 13.80 1.68
N ASN A 169 -13.35 14.34 2.62
CA ASN A 169 -12.68 15.61 2.43
C ASN A 169 -11.36 15.37 1.68
N PRO A 170 -11.24 15.75 0.40
CA PRO A 170 -10.04 15.46 -0.40
C PRO A 170 -8.79 16.20 0.11
N ASP A 171 -8.93 17.30 0.84
CA ASP A 171 -7.79 18.03 1.44
C ASP A 171 -7.15 17.27 2.60
N GLN A 172 -7.90 16.35 3.22
CA GLN A 172 -7.45 15.59 4.39
C GLN A 172 -6.94 14.20 4.03
N TRP A 173 -7.24 13.71 2.83
CA TRP A 173 -6.79 12.43 2.33
C TRP A 173 -5.50 12.61 1.55
N LEU A 174 -4.51 11.77 1.83
CA LEU A 174 -3.23 11.78 1.12
C LEU A 174 -3.17 10.62 0.14
N ILE A 175 -2.63 10.90 -1.05
CA ILE A 175 -2.38 9.93 -2.11
C ILE A 175 -0.93 10.02 -2.54
N ASP A 176 -0.35 8.87 -2.88
CA ASP A 176 0.98 8.78 -3.46
C ASP A 176 0.84 8.72 -5.00
N VAL A 177 1.30 9.76 -5.69
CA VAL A 177 1.38 9.83 -7.15
C VAL A 177 2.80 9.54 -7.55
N GLY A 178 3.04 8.67 -8.53
CA GLY A 178 4.40 8.33 -8.92
C GLY A 178 4.59 8.11 -10.41
N LEU A 179 5.80 8.43 -10.86
CA LEU A 179 6.32 8.14 -12.19
C LEU A 179 7.35 7.02 -12.11
N GLU A 180 7.32 6.14 -13.09
CA GLU A 180 8.23 5.02 -13.20
C GLU A 180 8.96 5.11 -14.53
N PHE A 181 10.29 4.95 -14.49
CA PHE A 181 11.19 5.11 -15.62
C PHE A 181 11.96 3.81 -15.80
N GLY A 182 11.76 3.16 -16.94
CA GLY A 182 12.42 1.92 -17.32
C GLY A 182 13.11 2.04 -18.67
N ASN A 183 14.11 1.19 -18.90
CA ASN A 183 14.70 0.97 -20.21
C ASN A 183 15.03 -0.52 -20.34
N PRO A 184 14.52 -1.23 -21.37
CA PRO A 184 14.80 -2.66 -21.55
C PRO A 184 16.30 -3.00 -21.50
N GLY A 185 16.62 -4.10 -20.84
CA GLY A 185 18.00 -4.59 -20.64
C GLY A 185 18.82 -3.78 -19.63
N HIS A 186 18.20 -2.83 -18.92
CA HIS A 186 18.86 -1.98 -17.94
C HIS A 186 18.12 -1.93 -16.59
N VAL A 187 18.91 -1.73 -15.54
CA VAL A 187 18.44 -1.20 -14.26
C VAL A 187 18.61 0.31 -14.29
N VAL A 188 17.50 1.02 -14.27
CA VAL A 188 17.44 2.48 -14.17
C VAL A 188 17.40 2.88 -12.70
N THR A 189 18.29 3.79 -12.31
CA THR A 189 18.40 4.26 -10.93
C THR A 189 18.78 5.73 -10.85
N TRP A 190 18.84 6.27 -9.63
CA TRP A 190 18.99 7.68 -9.34
C TRP A 190 20.45 8.03 -9.01
N ARG A 191 20.91 9.16 -9.53
CA ARG A 191 22.21 9.74 -9.19
C ARG A 191 22.04 10.61 -7.95
N ARG A 192 22.88 10.39 -6.93
CA ARG A 192 22.83 11.13 -5.67
C ARG A 192 22.92 12.64 -5.88
N TYR A 193 23.80 13.08 -6.78
CA TYR A 193 23.97 14.51 -7.06
C TYR A 193 22.75 15.15 -7.75
N GLY A 194 21.84 14.33 -8.30
CA GLY A 194 20.63 14.77 -8.97
C GLY A 194 19.49 15.15 -8.03
N HIS A 195 19.53 14.73 -6.76
CA HIS A 195 18.44 14.99 -5.79
C HIS A 195 18.06 16.47 -5.66
N PRO A 196 19.02 17.42 -5.60
CA PRO A 196 18.71 18.85 -5.59
C PRO A 196 17.90 19.32 -6.80
N ALA A 197 18.19 18.77 -8.00
CA ALA A 197 17.47 19.14 -9.22
C ALA A 197 16.03 18.61 -9.19
N ILE A 198 15.82 17.40 -8.65
CA ILE A 198 14.47 16.84 -8.41
C ILE A 198 13.72 17.73 -7.41
N GLY A 199 14.34 18.12 -6.30
CA GLY A 199 13.74 19.03 -5.31
C GLY A 199 13.32 20.38 -5.91
N ARG A 200 14.15 20.97 -6.77
CA ARG A 200 13.82 22.21 -7.51
C ARG A 200 12.65 22.04 -8.45
N HIS A 201 12.58 20.92 -9.15
CA HIS A 201 11.46 20.64 -10.05
C HIS A 201 10.14 20.45 -9.29
N LEU A 202 10.18 19.77 -8.15
CA LEU A 202 8.98 19.51 -7.34
C LEU A 202 8.48 20.75 -6.58
N LEU A 203 9.37 21.67 -6.21
CA LEU A 203 9.04 22.88 -5.45
C LEU A 203 9.56 24.13 -6.19
N PRO A 204 8.95 24.49 -7.33
CA PRO A 204 9.43 25.60 -8.16
C PRO A 204 9.38 26.95 -7.44
N ASP A 205 8.42 27.13 -6.52
CA ASP A 205 8.24 28.39 -5.78
C ASP A 205 9.18 28.53 -4.57
N HIS A 206 9.94 27.48 -4.25
CA HIS A 206 10.89 27.54 -3.15
C HIS A 206 12.23 28.11 -3.66
N ASN A 207 12.72 29.18 -3.02
CA ASN A 207 13.93 29.89 -3.46
C ASN A 207 15.20 29.00 -3.53
N ASP A 208 15.35 28.06 -2.58
CA ASP A 208 16.48 27.12 -2.58
C ASP A 208 16.12 25.77 -1.94
N PRO A 209 15.46 24.88 -2.69
CA PRO A 209 15.05 23.58 -2.16
C PRO A 209 16.23 22.64 -1.96
N ALA A 210 17.36 22.88 -2.64
CA ALA A 210 18.59 22.13 -2.45
C ALA A 210 19.14 22.33 -1.03
N ALA A 211 19.30 23.59 -0.61
CA ALA A 211 19.74 23.91 0.74
C ALA A 211 18.70 23.46 1.80
N ALA A 212 17.40 23.53 1.47
CA ALA A 212 16.34 23.04 2.36
C ALA A 212 16.43 21.52 2.58
N MET A 213 16.68 20.74 1.51
CA MET A 213 16.91 19.30 1.60
C MET A 213 18.14 19.00 2.46
N GLU A 214 19.28 19.62 2.16
CA GLU A 214 20.55 19.35 2.83
C GLU A 214 20.49 19.64 4.34
N ARG A 215 19.78 20.70 4.75
CA ARG A 215 19.61 21.07 6.17
C ARG A 215 18.48 20.30 6.86
N SER A 216 17.66 19.56 6.12
CA SER A 216 16.52 18.87 6.68
C SER A 216 16.93 17.60 7.42
N ARG A 217 16.49 17.46 8.68
CA ARG A 217 16.56 16.19 9.40
C ARG A 217 15.60 15.13 8.88
N GLN A 218 14.72 15.51 7.94
CA GLN A 218 13.75 14.63 7.29
C GLN A 218 14.15 14.34 5.85
N TYR A 219 15.42 14.56 5.49
CA TYR A 219 16.02 14.13 4.24
C TYR A 219 16.94 12.94 4.51
N TYR A 220 16.69 11.84 3.80
CA TYR A 220 17.43 10.59 3.93
C TYR A 220 17.91 10.16 2.55
N VAL A 221 19.19 9.79 2.46
CA VAL A 221 19.79 9.25 1.25
C VAL A 221 19.80 7.73 1.36
N ASP A 222 19.21 7.06 0.38
CA ASP A 222 19.06 5.61 0.35
C ASP A 222 20.06 5.05 -0.67
N TYR A 223 21.29 4.79 -0.21
CA TYR A 223 22.38 4.26 -1.05
C TYR A 223 22.08 2.83 -1.54
N HIS A 224 22.35 2.57 -2.82
CA HIS A 224 22.22 1.23 -3.39
C HIS A 224 23.55 0.47 -3.31
N MET A 225 23.55 -0.76 -2.79
CA MET A 225 24.72 -1.67 -2.79
C MET A 225 26.04 -1.02 -2.34
N HIS A 226 25.99 -0.11 -1.36
CA HIS A 226 27.12 0.72 -0.91
C HIS A 226 27.76 1.66 -1.96
N LEU A 227 27.16 1.80 -3.14
CA LEU A 227 27.53 2.76 -4.17
C LEU A 227 27.12 4.17 -3.71
N LYS A 228 28.09 5.06 -3.52
CA LYS A 228 27.83 6.39 -2.95
C LYS A 228 27.22 7.38 -3.95
N ASP A 229 27.46 7.17 -5.23
CA ASP A 229 26.97 8.06 -6.29
C ASP A 229 25.58 7.64 -6.82
N ILE A 230 25.16 6.42 -6.49
CA ILE A 230 23.87 5.84 -6.86
C ILE A 230 23.03 5.71 -5.60
N ALA A 231 22.01 6.55 -5.49
CA ALA A 231 21.16 6.58 -4.33
C ALA A 231 19.79 7.08 -4.71
N GLY A 232 18.76 6.48 -4.12
CA GLY A 232 17.47 7.11 -3.97
C GLY A 232 17.48 8.12 -2.82
N PHE A 233 16.33 8.71 -2.54
CA PHE A 233 16.13 9.51 -1.34
C PHE A 233 14.69 9.54 -0.87
N ARG A 234 14.53 9.92 0.40
CA ARG A 234 13.27 10.27 1.02
C ARG A 234 13.35 11.67 1.56
N TRP A 235 12.32 12.48 1.35
CA TRP A 235 12.27 13.82 1.88
C TRP A 235 10.87 14.20 2.31
N THR A 236 10.74 14.73 3.52
CA THR A 236 9.53 15.42 3.98
C THR A 236 9.80 16.93 3.94
N PRO A 237 9.27 17.67 2.95
CA PRO A 237 9.50 19.11 2.84
C PRO A 237 8.98 19.90 4.05
N GLY A 238 7.95 19.41 4.74
CA GLY A 238 7.38 20.10 5.90
C GLY A 238 6.90 21.50 5.52
N ARG A 239 7.34 22.53 6.24
CA ARG A 239 6.98 23.94 5.99
C ARG A 239 7.43 24.49 4.62
N HIS A 240 8.23 23.74 3.88
CA HIS A 240 8.72 24.15 2.56
C HIS A 240 7.71 23.85 1.44
N SER A 241 6.60 23.16 1.74
CA SER A 241 5.52 22.92 0.79
C SER A 241 4.16 22.73 1.48
N ASP A 242 3.15 23.45 1.00
CA ASP A 242 1.77 23.25 1.45
C ASP A 242 1.07 22.08 0.73
N VAL A 243 1.62 21.63 -0.40
CA VAL A 243 1.05 20.56 -1.22
C VAL A 243 1.82 19.25 -1.04
N ILE A 244 3.14 19.25 -1.28
CA ILE A 244 3.96 18.05 -1.25
C ILE A 244 4.33 17.69 0.19
N LYS A 245 3.70 16.63 0.71
CA LYS A 245 3.90 16.17 2.09
C LYS A 245 5.08 15.21 2.23
N TYR A 246 5.41 14.48 1.18
CA TYR A 246 6.51 13.53 1.17
C TYR A 246 6.98 13.27 -0.27
N VAL A 247 8.27 13.00 -0.43
CA VAL A 247 8.91 12.65 -1.71
C VAL A 247 9.74 11.41 -1.49
N GLN A 248 9.66 10.47 -2.43
CA GLN A 248 10.53 9.31 -2.46
C GLN A 248 10.99 9.00 -3.88
N ALA A 249 12.30 9.02 -4.10
CA ALA A 249 12.94 8.49 -5.29
C ALA A 249 13.61 7.16 -4.93
N TYR A 250 13.29 6.07 -5.62
CA TYR A 250 13.84 4.74 -5.35
C TYR A 250 13.90 3.87 -6.60
N THR A 251 14.66 2.78 -6.57
CA THR A 251 14.66 1.76 -7.65
C THR A 251 13.76 0.58 -7.29
N THR A 252 13.07 0.01 -8.29
CA THR A 252 12.10 -1.08 -8.11
C THR A 252 12.75 -2.46 -7.93
N GLU A 253 14.07 -2.59 -8.14
CA GLU A 253 14.87 -3.80 -7.90
C GLU A 253 14.60 -4.46 -6.54
N LYS A 254 14.21 -3.65 -5.54
CA LYS A 254 13.86 -4.09 -4.19
C LYS A 254 12.75 -5.14 -4.18
N ALA A 255 11.96 -5.24 -5.24
CA ALA A 255 10.93 -6.26 -5.39
C ALA A 255 11.48 -7.69 -5.25
N ILE A 256 12.72 -7.92 -5.67
CA ILE A 256 13.36 -9.25 -5.63
C ILE A 256 13.63 -9.70 -4.20
N SER A 257 14.04 -8.78 -3.33
CA SER A 257 14.32 -9.04 -1.92
C SER A 257 13.13 -8.74 -0.99
N TYR A 258 12.00 -8.27 -1.52
CA TYR A 258 10.86 -7.82 -0.70
C TYR A 258 10.07 -9.01 -0.17
N GLN A 259 9.96 -9.11 1.16
CA GLN A 259 9.18 -10.15 1.84
C GLN A 259 8.28 -9.52 2.89
N LEU A 260 6.98 -9.88 2.87
CA LEU A 260 6.00 -9.42 3.86
C LEU A 260 6.15 -10.09 5.23
N HIS A 261 6.88 -11.20 5.28
CA HIS A 261 7.16 -11.99 6.47
C HIS A 261 8.67 -12.16 6.63
N ASP A 262 9.12 -12.60 7.81
CA ASP A 262 10.53 -12.92 8.07
C ASP A 262 10.97 -14.13 7.24
N GLY A 263 11.43 -13.86 6.01
CA GLY A 263 12.00 -14.84 5.10
C GLY A 263 13.53 -14.75 5.05
N ILE A 264 14.10 -15.28 3.96
CA ILE A 264 15.56 -15.34 3.78
C ILE A 264 16.21 -13.96 3.69
N PHE A 265 15.52 -12.92 3.22
CA PHE A 265 16.07 -11.55 3.08
C PHE A 265 15.88 -10.67 4.34
N ARG A 266 15.46 -11.26 5.47
CA ARG A 266 15.31 -10.51 6.73
C ARG A 266 16.64 -9.96 7.25
N PRO A 267 16.63 -8.85 8.02
CA PRO A 267 17.81 -8.40 8.75
C PRO A 267 18.38 -9.49 9.65
N ARG A 268 19.69 -9.72 9.55
CA ARG A 268 20.42 -10.75 10.32
C ARG A 268 20.93 -10.18 11.64
N LYS A 269 20.90 -11.01 12.69
CA LYS A 269 21.37 -10.63 14.03
C LYS A 269 22.75 -11.25 14.30
N PRO A 270 23.66 -10.55 14.99
CA PRO A 270 24.97 -11.11 15.36
C PRO A 270 24.88 -12.42 16.16
N SER A 271 23.80 -12.62 16.91
CA SER A 271 23.54 -13.85 17.67
C SER A 271 23.42 -15.10 16.79
N GLU A 272 23.13 -14.95 15.50
CA GLU A 272 23.06 -16.08 14.55
C GLU A 272 24.45 -16.71 14.30
N LEU A 273 25.53 -16.00 14.63
CA LEU A 273 26.91 -16.48 14.53
C LEU A 273 27.39 -17.23 15.79
N LEU A 274 26.58 -17.29 16.85
CA LEU A 274 26.96 -17.85 18.15
C LEU A 274 26.61 -19.35 18.29
N SER A 275 26.02 -19.96 17.26
CA SER A 275 25.61 -21.37 17.26
C SER A 275 25.88 -21.97 15.89
N ASP A 276 26.49 -23.16 15.86
CA ASP A 276 26.80 -23.87 14.63
C ASP A 276 25.54 -24.09 13.78
N ARG A 277 24.44 -24.54 14.40
CA ARG A 277 23.15 -24.73 13.73
C ARG A 277 22.59 -23.44 13.13
N LEU A 278 22.71 -22.31 13.83
CA LEU A 278 22.22 -21.02 13.32
C LEU A 278 23.13 -20.49 12.20
N THR A 279 24.43 -20.74 12.31
CA THR A 279 25.44 -20.39 11.32
C THR A 279 25.24 -21.19 10.04
N GLU A 280 25.03 -22.51 10.13
CA GLU A 280 24.71 -23.37 8.99
C GLU A 280 23.44 -22.89 8.27
N ARG A 281 22.39 -22.55 9.03
CA ARG A 281 21.17 -21.98 8.43
C ARG A 281 21.41 -20.63 7.78
N LEU A 282 22.26 -19.78 8.37
CA LEU A 282 22.63 -18.51 7.78
C LEU A 282 23.37 -18.72 6.45
N LEU A 283 24.29 -19.68 6.38
CA LEU A 283 25.00 -20.03 5.15
C LEU A 283 24.05 -20.55 4.07
N ASP A 284 23.15 -21.48 4.41
CA ASP A 284 22.12 -21.99 3.49
C ASP A 284 21.19 -20.88 2.98
N ASP A 285 20.79 -19.95 3.85
CA ASP A 285 20.01 -18.78 3.44
C ASP A 285 20.82 -17.86 2.50
N LEU A 286 22.11 -17.66 2.74
CA LEU A 286 23.00 -16.85 1.89
C LEU A 286 23.19 -17.49 0.51
N ASP A 287 23.37 -18.81 0.45
CA ASP A 287 23.47 -19.54 -0.83
C ASP A 287 22.18 -19.39 -1.64
N LYS A 288 21.01 -19.45 -0.99
CA LYS A 288 19.72 -19.20 -1.64
C LYS A 288 19.60 -17.77 -2.15
N GLN A 289 20.00 -16.78 -1.36
CA GLN A 289 20.01 -15.38 -1.80
C GLN A 289 20.93 -15.19 -3.02
N ALA A 290 22.15 -15.73 -2.96
CA ALA A 290 23.11 -15.66 -4.04
C ALA A 290 22.58 -16.35 -5.31
N GLY A 291 21.95 -17.51 -5.19
CA GLY A 291 21.29 -18.19 -6.30
C GLY A 291 20.17 -17.36 -6.93
N ILE A 292 19.35 -16.68 -6.13
CA ILE A 292 18.31 -15.77 -6.64
C ILE A 292 18.94 -14.61 -7.42
N LEU A 293 19.94 -13.93 -6.85
CA LEU A 293 20.63 -12.81 -7.51
C LEU A 293 21.34 -13.27 -8.79
N PHE A 294 21.96 -14.45 -8.77
CA PHE A 294 22.58 -15.03 -9.96
C PHE A 294 21.55 -15.30 -11.07
N THR A 295 20.35 -15.79 -10.73
CA THR A 295 19.25 -15.93 -11.70
C THR A 295 18.87 -14.59 -12.32
N CYS A 296 18.90 -13.49 -11.54
CA CYS A 296 18.63 -12.14 -12.06
C CYS A 296 19.64 -11.68 -13.12
N THR A 297 20.85 -12.26 -13.19
CA THR A 297 21.81 -11.97 -14.26
C THR A 297 21.41 -12.54 -15.63
N GLY A 298 20.35 -13.36 -15.69
CA GLY A 298 19.95 -14.13 -16.86
C GLY A 298 20.69 -15.46 -17.02
N ASN A 299 21.61 -15.80 -16.11
CA ASN A 299 22.39 -17.05 -16.16
C ASN A 299 21.74 -18.23 -15.38
N GLY A 300 20.52 -18.06 -14.86
CA GLY A 300 19.86 -19.07 -14.03
C GLY A 300 19.32 -20.30 -14.79
N ASP A 301 19.13 -20.19 -16.11
CA ASP A 301 18.55 -21.26 -16.94
C ASP A 301 19.55 -21.74 -18.00
N MET A 302 19.57 -23.07 -18.26
CA MET A 302 20.40 -23.72 -19.29
C MET A 302 20.19 -23.17 -20.73
N TRP A 303 19.19 -22.33 -20.93
CA TRP A 303 18.81 -21.76 -22.23
C TRP A 303 19.19 -20.28 -22.40
N GLY A 304 19.84 -19.65 -21.40
CA GLY A 304 20.20 -18.24 -21.43
C GLY A 304 18.97 -17.34 -21.25
N GLY A 305 18.65 -17.01 -20.00
CA GLY A 305 17.55 -16.12 -19.67
C GLY A 305 17.89 -14.65 -19.90
N GLU A 306 16.86 -13.82 -20.03
CA GLU A 306 17.00 -12.37 -20.01
C GLU A 306 17.32 -11.91 -18.58
N PRO A 307 18.29 -10.99 -18.39
CA PRO A 307 18.53 -10.38 -17.09
C PRO A 307 17.28 -9.66 -16.57
N GLN A 308 17.13 -9.62 -15.25
CA GLN A 308 16.01 -8.93 -14.61
C GLN A 308 16.22 -7.41 -14.69
N ASP A 309 15.31 -6.69 -15.33
CA ASP A 309 15.36 -5.23 -15.38
C ASP A 309 14.85 -4.58 -14.08
N GLY A 310 15.16 -3.30 -13.94
CA GLY A 310 14.73 -2.47 -12.81
C GLY A 310 14.41 -1.05 -13.25
N CYS A 311 13.41 -0.44 -12.60
CA CYS A 311 12.94 0.91 -12.91
C CYS A 311 13.34 1.88 -11.81
N ALA A 312 13.61 3.14 -12.18
CA ALA A 312 13.63 4.25 -11.24
C ALA A 312 12.19 4.74 -11.03
N ARG A 313 11.81 4.99 -9.77
CA ARG A 313 10.49 5.50 -9.41
C ARG A 313 10.59 6.77 -8.57
N LEU A 314 9.88 7.80 -8.99
CA LEU A 314 9.69 9.05 -8.23
C LEU A 314 8.25 9.09 -7.76
N GLU A 315 8.04 9.17 -6.46
CA GLU A 315 6.73 9.17 -5.82
C GLU A 315 6.60 10.40 -4.92
N VAL A 316 5.44 11.06 -4.97
CA VAL A 316 5.13 12.21 -4.13
C VAL A 316 3.78 12.02 -3.46
N ARG A 317 3.73 12.34 -2.17
CA ARG A 317 2.51 12.32 -1.38
C ARG A 317 1.89 13.71 -1.36
N VAL A 318 0.65 13.79 -1.81
CA VAL A 318 -0.12 15.04 -1.89
C VAL A 318 -1.54 14.83 -1.40
N PRO A 319 -2.26 15.90 -1.02
CA PRO A 319 -3.71 15.82 -0.82
C PRO A 319 -4.43 15.30 -2.08
N LEU A 320 -5.54 14.59 -1.89
CA LEU A 320 -6.24 13.87 -2.96
C LEU A 320 -6.73 14.79 -4.09
N ASN A 321 -7.07 16.05 -3.79
CA ASN A 321 -7.44 17.04 -4.80
C ASN A 321 -6.30 17.43 -5.75
N HIS A 322 -5.04 17.18 -5.38
CA HIS A 322 -3.86 17.43 -6.22
C HIS A 322 -3.41 16.19 -7.00
N ALA A 323 -4.12 15.06 -6.89
CA ALA A 323 -3.71 13.78 -7.49
C ALA A 323 -3.48 13.89 -9.00
N GLN A 324 -4.28 14.72 -9.69
CA GLN A 324 -4.26 14.83 -11.15
C GLN A 324 -3.25 15.87 -11.65
N ASP A 325 -2.89 16.86 -10.83
CA ASP A 325 -2.09 18.02 -11.26
C ASP A 325 -0.59 17.82 -11.06
N ILE A 326 -0.20 16.86 -10.22
CA ILE A 326 1.18 16.64 -9.81
C ILE A 326 1.86 15.57 -10.66
N LEU A 327 3.15 15.78 -10.95
CA LEU A 327 3.98 14.91 -11.80
C LEU A 327 3.36 14.69 -13.19
N THR A 328 2.70 15.71 -13.75
CA THR A 328 2.10 15.67 -15.08
C THR A 328 3.13 15.83 -16.19
N GLN A 329 4.24 16.50 -15.90
CA GLN A 329 5.33 16.72 -16.85
C GLN A 329 6.66 16.67 -16.10
N ILE A 330 7.63 15.96 -16.68
CA ILE A 330 9.01 15.95 -16.20
C ILE A 330 9.96 16.29 -17.35
N PRO A 331 10.82 17.33 -17.23
CA PRO A 331 11.72 17.70 -18.33
C PRO A 331 12.68 16.56 -18.66
N ARG A 332 12.84 16.23 -19.95
CA ARG A 332 13.83 15.21 -20.40
C ARG A 332 15.24 15.49 -19.91
N ARG A 333 15.63 16.77 -19.81
CA ARG A 333 16.91 17.18 -19.22
C ARG A 333 17.04 16.73 -17.77
N LEU A 334 15.98 16.86 -16.97
CA LEU A 334 15.99 16.41 -15.58
C LEU A 334 16.19 14.90 -15.50
N ILE A 335 15.51 14.11 -16.34
CA ILE A 335 15.72 12.66 -16.44
C ILE A 335 17.20 12.36 -16.72
N ASN A 336 17.75 12.95 -17.79
CA ASN A 336 19.12 12.70 -18.24
C ASN A 336 20.17 13.09 -17.18
N ASP A 337 19.95 14.20 -16.48
CA ASP A 337 20.88 14.73 -15.49
C ASP A 337 20.83 13.96 -14.16
N THR A 338 19.68 13.34 -13.83
CA THR A 338 19.42 12.75 -12.50
C THR A 338 19.37 11.23 -12.48
N MET A 339 19.26 10.56 -13.62
CA MET A 339 19.20 9.10 -13.69
C MET A 339 20.44 8.48 -14.34
N VAL A 340 20.73 7.24 -13.98
CA VAL A 340 21.74 6.41 -14.63
C VAL A 340 21.10 5.08 -15.02
N GLN A 341 21.56 4.54 -16.14
CA GLN A 341 21.12 3.27 -16.68
C GLN A 341 22.31 2.33 -16.66
N ILE A 342 22.17 1.19 -16.01
CA ILE A 342 23.24 0.21 -15.86
C ILE A 342 22.74 -1.07 -16.53
N PRO A 343 23.52 -1.71 -17.42
CA PRO A 343 23.10 -2.97 -18.02
C PRO A 343 22.70 -3.97 -16.94
N SER A 344 21.52 -4.56 -17.04
CA SER A 344 20.91 -5.38 -15.98
C SER A 344 21.84 -6.52 -15.55
N ARG A 345 22.52 -7.15 -16.49
CA ARG A 345 23.52 -8.20 -16.23
C ARG A 345 24.70 -7.74 -15.37
N ASN A 346 25.09 -6.47 -15.44
CA ASN A 346 26.21 -5.93 -14.65
C ASN A 346 25.76 -5.46 -13.26
N TRP A 347 24.47 -5.17 -13.12
CA TRP A 347 23.88 -4.71 -11.88
C TRP A 347 23.74 -5.85 -10.86
N TRP A 348 23.25 -7.00 -11.33
CA TRP A 348 23.17 -8.25 -10.57
C TRP A 348 24.53 -8.94 -10.49
#